data_AF-F6HBL6-F1
#
_entry.id   AF-F6HBL6-F1
#
_cell.length_a   1.000
_cell.length_b   1.000
_cell.length_c   1.000
_cell.angle_alpha   90.00
_cell.angle_beta   90.00
_cell.angle_gamma   90.00
#
_symmetry.space_group_name_H-M   'P 1'
#
loop_
_entity.id
_entity.type
_entity.pdbx_description
1 polymer ?
#
loop_
_entity_poly.entity_id
_entity_poly.type
_entity_poly.pdbx_seq_one_letter_code
_entity_poly.pdbx_strand_id
1 'polypeptide(L)'
;MGKEKHYWLLKTEPGEWSWEDQAANEGLSNWDGVKNKQAQKNLKAMHLGDLCFFYHSGAKARRVVGVVSVVREWYEEGDGGAGGAVDVRCVGEMRRAVDLGEMKKESGLKGFGLFRQPRLSVVPVPEEVWKRVCEMGGGYEGDGGESGDAEVGDDGGGSEGGRSKIEMQALGGGYRFAELLPRSWRRSTALRSFSSSSSFFSDQSRGGLPRFFSEVLPPSKGGIVRVQGDEFWHMTKVLRLSVNDRVELFNGKGGLVEGSINRIDRTGLDFIALEDPKLVLPQSSRWHVFAAFGTLKGGRADWLVEKCTELGTSSVTPLLTERSPSISENRVDRLQRVILAAAKQCQRLHEMTLNPPTTIDSLLPIVTQSKLSLVAVAEATPVFSVLTSSRRESTGLMIIGPEGDFTEKELNMMREAGATAVGLGPHRLRVETATIALLATLMLWSDSERPSEP
;
A
#
# COMPACT_ATOMS: atom_id res chain seq x y z
N MET A 1 -11.01 -3.53 -42.58
CA MET A 1 -12.13 -3.80 -41.64
C MET A 1 -11.59 -3.61 -40.24
N GLY A 2 -12.01 -2.55 -39.53
CA GLY A 2 -11.64 -2.37 -38.14
C GLY A 2 -12.20 -3.53 -37.32
N LYS A 3 -11.39 -4.14 -36.45
CA LYS A 3 -11.90 -5.11 -35.48
C LYS A 3 -13.00 -4.43 -34.64
N GLU A 4 -14.10 -5.13 -34.42
CA GLU A 4 -15.15 -4.73 -33.49
C GLU A 4 -14.48 -4.51 -32.11
N LYS A 5 -14.63 -3.30 -31.55
CA LYS A 5 -14.02 -2.95 -30.26
C LYS A 5 -14.94 -3.41 -29.15
N HIS A 6 -14.41 -4.12 -28.16
CA HIS A 6 -15.17 -4.42 -26.95
C HIS A 6 -14.88 -3.39 -25.86
N TYR A 7 -15.89 -3.17 -25.01
CA TYR A 7 -15.83 -2.21 -23.93
C TYR A 7 -15.94 -2.90 -22.58
N TRP A 8 -15.16 -2.41 -21.63
CA TRP A 8 -15.06 -2.98 -20.29
C TRP A 8 -15.08 -1.89 -19.22
N LEU A 9 -15.26 -2.30 -17.98
CA LEU A 9 -15.12 -1.45 -16.81
C LEU A 9 -14.23 -2.17 -15.80
N LEU A 10 -13.18 -1.48 -15.39
CA LEU A 10 -12.15 -1.94 -14.47
C LEU A 10 -12.27 -1.16 -13.17
N LYS A 11 -12.51 -1.88 -12.05
CA LYS A 11 -12.67 -1.26 -10.74
C LYS A 11 -11.39 -1.30 -9.93
N THR A 12 -11.05 -0.17 -9.35
CA THR A 12 -10.01 -0.02 -8.34
C THR A 12 -10.49 0.94 -7.27
N GLU A 13 -10.06 0.77 -6.02
CA GLU A 13 -10.26 1.82 -5.03
C GLU A 13 -9.22 2.94 -5.28
N PRO A 14 -9.59 4.23 -5.24
CA PRO A 14 -8.60 5.31 -5.42
C PRO A 14 -7.49 5.29 -4.36
N GLY A 15 -7.77 4.67 -3.21
CA GLY A 15 -6.77 4.41 -2.18
C GLY A 15 -5.84 3.24 -2.50
N GLU A 16 -6.12 2.38 -3.49
CA GLU A 16 -5.23 1.29 -3.93
C GLU A 16 -4.48 1.68 -5.21
N TRP A 17 -5.19 2.22 -6.20
CA TRP A 17 -4.64 2.71 -7.46
C TRP A 17 -5.54 3.81 -8.01
N SER A 18 -5.08 5.07 -7.98
CA SER A 18 -5.85 6.23 -8.41
C SER A 18 -5.70 6.52 -9.91
N TRP A 19 -6.45 7.50 -10.43
CA TRP A 19 -6.27 7.93 -11.83
C TRP A 19 -4.92 8.63 -12.01
N GLU A 20 -4.49 9.42 -11.03
CA GLU A 20 -3.19 10.07 -11.00
C GLU A 20 -2.05 9.05 -10.99
N ASP A 21 -2.19 7.94 -10.24
CA ASP A 21 -1.23 6.83 -10.26
C ASP A 21 -1.15 6.20 -11.66
N GLN A 22 -2.30 5.98 -12.31
CA GLN A 22 -2.38 5.44 -13.66
C GLN A 22 -1.71 6.38 -14.69
N ALA A 23 -2.01 7.69 -14.62
CA ALA A 23 -1.49 8.69 -15.53
C ALA A 23 0.04 8.90 -15.39
N ALA A 24 0.56 8.88 -14.16
CA ALA A 24 1.99 9.11 -13.88
C ALA A 24 2.93 7.98 -14.34
N ASN A 25 2.40 6.82 -14.75
CA ASN A 25 3.20 5.66 -15.14
C ASN A 25 3.35 5.46 -16.65
N GLU A 26 3.63 6.53 -17.40
CA GLU A 26 3.51 6.53 -18.89
C GLU A 26 2.12 6.07 -19.36
N GLY A 27 1.14 6.20 -18.47
CA GLY A 27 -0.18 5.62 -18.61
C GLY A 27 -0.28 4.10 -18.45
N LEU A 28 0.80 3.32 -18.27
CA LEU A 28 0.80 1.85 -18.31
C LEU A 28 0.59 1.21 -16.93
N SER A 29 -0.21 0.15 -16.84
CA SER A 29 -0.30 -0.70 -15.64
C SER A 29 -0.68 -2.14 -16.00
N ASN A 30 -0.26 -3.11 -15.18
CA ASN A 30 -0.80 -4.47 -15.22
C ASN A 30 -2.04 -4.54 -14.33
N TRP A 31 -3.14 -5.08 -14.86
CA TRP A 31 -4.39 -5.27 -14.13
C TRP A 31 -4.44 -6.69 -13.55
N ASP A 32 -3.79 -6.85 -12.40
CA ASP A 32 -3.58 -8.13 -11.70
C ASP A 32 -4.50 -8.30 -10.47
N GLY A 33 -4.20 -9.27 -9.59
CA GLY A 33 -4.86 -9.41 -8.28
C GLY A 33 -6.33 -9.88 -8.31
N VAL A 34 -6.91 -10.11 -9.48
CA VAL A 34 -8.31 -10.49 -9.65
C VAL A 34 -8.55 -11.96 -9.28
N LYS A 35 -9.15 -12.20 -8.10
CA LYS A 35 -9.45 -13.55 -7.58
C LYS A 35 -10.80 -14.12 -8.04
N ASN A 36 -11.75 -13.26 -8.44
CA ASN A 36 -13.09 -13.71 -8.83
C ASN A 36 -13.06 -14.39 -10.20
N LYS A 37 -13.49 -15.65 -10.29
CA LYS A 37 -13.45 -16.45 -11.54
C LYS A 37 -14.19 -15.79 -12.72
N GLN A 38 -15.31 -15.12 -12.48
CA GLN A 38 -16.04 -14.43 -13.55
C GLN A 38 -15.26 -13.19 -14.02
N ALA A 39 -14.67 -12.43 -13.11
CA ALA A 39 -13.83 -11.29 -13.47
C ALA A 39 -12.56 -11.73 -14.21
N GLN A 40 -11.93 -12.84 -13.80
CA GLN A 40 -10.82 -13.46 -14.55
C GLN A 40 -11.26 -13.90 -15.95
N LYS A 41 -12.46 -14.48 -16.11
CA LYS A 41 -13.00 -14.83 -17.42
C LYS A 41 -13.19 -13.58 -18.30
N ASN A 42 -13.60 -12.46 -17.72
CA ASN A 42 -13.74 -11.20 -18.43
C ASN A 42 -12.37 -10.65 -18.86
N LEU A 43 -11.35 -10.68 -18.00
CA LEU A 43 -9.97 -10.31 -18.36
C LEU A 43 -9.42 -11.18 -19.50
N LYS A 44 -9.66 -12.50 -19.45
CA LYS A 44 -9.27 -13.44 -20.51
C LYS A 44 -9.97 -13.19 -21.86
N ALA A 45 -11.08 -12.47 -21.86
CA ALA A 45 -11.84 -12.14 -23.06
C ALA A 45 -11.47 -10.77 -23.65
N MET A 46 -10.54 -10.04 -23.03
CA MET A 46 -10.06 -8.75 -23.53
C MET A 46 -9.07 -8.91 -24.68
N HIS A 47 -9.19 -8.04 -25.67
CA HIS A 47 -8.32 -8.01 -26.84
C HIS A 47 -7.52 -6.70 -26.92
N LEU A 48 -6.39 -6.75 -27.63
CA LEU A 48 -5.59 -5.54 -27.91
C LEU A 48 -6.45 -4.42 -28.52
N GLY A 49 -6.42 -3.26 -27.88
CA GLY A 49 -7.15 -2.06 -28.30
C GLY A 49 -8.58 -1.95 -27.77
N ASP A 50 -9.08 -2.93 -27.00
CA ASP A 50 -10.32 -2.79 -26.24
C ASP A 50 -10.22 -1.60 -25.28
N LEU A 51 -11.34 -0.90 -25.10
CA LEU A 51 -11.41 0.27 -24.22
C LEU A 51 -12.08 -0.09 -22.90
N CYS A 52 -11.54 0.47 -21.82
CA CYS A 52 -11.94 0.17 -20.47
C CYS A 52 -12.21 1.47 -19.71
N PHE A 53 -13.39 1.59 -19.12
CA PHE A 53 -13.63 2.61 -18.11
C PHE A 53 -12.79 2.31 -16.88
N PHE A 54 -11.98 3.28 -16.47
CA PHE A 54 -11.31 3.29 -15.18
C PHE A 54 -12.30 3.80 -14.13
N TYR A 55 -12.75 2.88 -13.26
CA TYR A 55 -13.80 3.15 -12.30
C TYR A 55 -13.24 3.11 -10.88
N HIS A 56 -13.39 4.23 -10.17
CA HIS A 56 -13.14 4.27 -8.74
C HIS A 56 -14.29 3.60 -7.97
N SER A 57 -13.93 2.60 -7.16
CA SER A 57 -14.80 1.95 -6.19
C SER A 57 -14.52 2.40 -4.75
N GLY A 58 -15.40 2.06 -3.82
CA GLY A 58 -15.29 2.43 -2.40
C GLY A 58 -16.53 3.17 -1.91
N ALA A 59 -16.56 3.57 -0.63
CA ALA A 59 -17.70 4.29 -0.06
C ALA A 59 -17.72 5.79 -0.44
N LYS A 60 -16.54 6.39 -0.66
CA LYS A 60 -16.37 7.84 -0.84
C LYS A 60 -16.23 8.29 -2.30
N ALA A 61 -15.91 7.40 -3.24
CA ALA A 61 -15.67 7.73 -4.65
C ALA A 61 -16.17 6.60 -5.55
N ARG A 62 -17.42 6.67 -6.02
CA ARG A 62 -18.04 5.66 -6.91
C ARG A 62 -18.34 6.28 -8.26
N ARG A 63 -17.35 6.27 -9.17
CA ARG A 63 -17.43 7.04 -10.41
C ARG A 63 -16.49 6.51 -11.48
N VAL A 64 -16.85 6.75 -12.74
CA VAL A 64 -15.94 6.62 -13.87
C VAL A 64 -15.10 7.88 -13.95
N VAL A 65 -13.77 7.74 -13.98
CA VAL A 65 -12.83 8.89 -13.95
C VAL A 65 -11.97 8.99 -15.20
N GLY A 66 -11.76 7.91 -15.94
CA GLY A 66 -10.96 7.94 -17.15
C GLY A 66 -11.15 6.72 -18.03
N VAL A 67 -10.40 6.68 -19.12
CA VAL A 67 -10.39 5.58 -20.08
C VAL A 67 -8.97 5.06 -20.26
N VAL A 68 -8.84 3.73 -20.23
CA VAL A 68 -7.62 3.00 -20.57
C VAL A 68 -7.88 2.04 -21.73
N SER A 69 -6.82 1.62 -22.43
CA SER A 69 -6.87 0.67 -23.53
C SER A 69 -6.03 -0.56 -23.23
N VAL A 70 -6.47 -1.75 -23.64
CA VAL A 70 -5.70 -2.98 -23.46
C VAL A 70 -4.52 -3.00 -24.41
N VAL A 71 -3.31 -3.08 -23.87
CA VAL A 71 -2.03 -3.11 -24.61
C VAL A 71 -1.29 -4.43 -24.48
N ARG A 72 -1.74 -5.31 -23.58
CA ARG A 72 -1.34 -6.72 -23.54
C ARG A 72 -2.53 -7.57 -23.09
N GLU A 73 -2.84 -8.60 -23.89
CA GLU A 73 -3.88 -9.58 -23.56
C GLU A 73 -3.44 -10.46 -22.38
N TRP A 74 -4.36 -11.28 -21.88
CA TRP A 74 -4.16 -12.09 -20.68
C TRP A 74 -2.87 -12.91 -20.71
N TYR A 75 -2.11 -12.81 -19.62
CA TYR A 75 -0.95 -13.66 -19.35
C TYR A 75 -0.99 -14.17 -17.90
N GLU A 76 -0.43 -15.36 -17.68
CA GLU A 76 -0.31 -15.95 -16.35
C GLU A 76 0.95 -15.43 -15.65
N GLU A 77 0.85 -15.13 -14.36
CA GLU A 77 1.98 -14.64 -13.56
C GLU A 77 2.64 -15.79 -12.78
N GLY A 78 3.82 -16.24 -13.24
CA GLY A 78 4.73 -17.12 -12.50
C GLY A 78 4.31 -18.59 -12.34
N ASP A 79 5.30 -19.46 -12.11
CA ASP A 79 5.22 -20.93 -12.20
C ASP A 79 4.50 -21.64 -11.03
N GLY A 80 3.43 -21.06 -10.47
CA GLY A 80 2.69 -21.69 -9.37
C GLY A 80 1.56 -20.90 -8.69
N GLY A 81 1.18 -19.73 -9.19
CA GLY A 81 0.08 -18.94 -8.62
C GLY A 81 -1.16 -18.94 -9.51
N ALA A 82 -2.33 -19.26 -8.97
CA ALA A 82 -3.60 -19.23 -9.71
C ALA A 82 -4.07 -17.78 -9.96
N GLY A 83 -3.41 -17.07 -10.88
CA GLY A 83 -3.69 -15.68 -11.23
C GLY A 83 -3.07 -15.28 -12.57
N GLY A 84 -3.51 -14.14 -13.09
CA GLY A 84 -2.97 -13.55 -14.30
C GLY A 84 -3.51 -12.14 -14.48
N ALA A 85 -3.01 -11.47 -15.51
CA ALA A 85 -3.20 -10.04 -15.71
C ALA A 85 -3.34 -9.69 -17.19
N VAL A 86 -3.82 -8.48 -17.46
CA VAL A 86 -3.75 -7.80 -18.77
C VAL A 86 -3.00 -6.48 -18.54
N ASP A 87 -2.29 -5.97 -19.54
CA ASP A 87 -1.70 -4.63 -19.41
C ASP A 87 -2.63 -3.60 -20.07
N VAL A 88 -2.83 -2.46 -19.40
CA VAL A 88 -3.65 -1.35 -19.88
C VAL A 88 -2.87 -0.05 -19.91
N ARG A 89 -3.16 0.81 -20.89
CA ARG A 89 -2.55 2.13 -21.04
C ARG A 89 -3.59 3.24 -21.01
N CYS A 90 -3.30 4.37 -20.36
CA CYS A 90 -4.10 5.59 -20.43
C CYS A 90 -4.45 5.95 -21.87
N VAL A 91 -5.72 6.30 -22.06
CA VAL A 91 -6.22 6.95 -23.26
C VAL A 91 -6.50 8.42 -22.95
N GLY A 92 -7.25 8.69 -21.88
CA GLY A 92 -7.56 10.05 -21.45
C GLY A 92 -8.48 10.11 -20.23
N GLU A 93 -8.44 11.24 -19.53
CA GLU A 93 -9.33 11.49 -18.39
C GLU A 93 -10.75 11.81 -18.86
N MET A 94 -11.77 11.44 -18.07
CA MET A 94 -13.13 11.89 -18.35
C MET A 94 -13.20 13.40 -18.13
N ARG A 95 -13.73 14.16 -19.10
CA ARG A 95 -13.88 15.62 -18.95
C ARG A 95 -14.69 15.98 -17.71
N ARG A 96 -15.71 15.16 -17.40
CA ARG A 96 -16.43 15.15 -16.14
C ARG A 96 -16.57 13.71 -15.64
N ALA A 97 -16.10 13.45 -14.43
CA ALA A 97 -16.30 12.15 -13.81
C ALA A 97 -17.80 11.83 -13.65
N VAL A 98 -18.20 10.59 -13.95
CA VAL A 98 -19.62 10.18 -13.94
C VAL A 98 -19.90 9.31 -12.72
N ASP A 99 -20.66 9.86 -11.76
CA ASP A 99 -20.97 9.19 -10.50
C ASP A 99 -22.00 8.06 -10.67
N LEU A 100 -21.84 6.99 -9.88
CA LEU A 100 -22.76 5.85 -9.83
C LEU A 100 -24.20 6.27 -9.52
N GLY A 101 -24.37 7.31 -8.70
CA GLY A 101 -25.68 7.87 -8.38
C GLY A 101 -26.38 8.47 -9.60
N GLU A 102 -25.63 9.14 -10.48
CA GLU A 102 -26.13 9.68 -11.75
C GLU A 102 -26.44 8.54 -12.72
N MET A 103 -25.50 7.59 -12.89
CA MET A 103 -25.68 6.46 -13.80
C MET A 103 -26.92 5.61 -13.48
N LYS A 104 -27.26 5.47 -12.19
CA LYS A 104 -28.46 4.73 -11.76
C LYS A 104 -29.78 5.44 -12.08
N LYS A 105 -29.77 6.76 -12.22
CA LYS A 105 -30.96 7.56 -12.58
C LYS A 105 -31.17 7.58 -14.10
N GLU A 106 -30.12 7.32 -14.87
CA GLU A 106 -30.18 7.32 -16.33
C GLU A 106 -30.95 6.09 -16.84
N SER A 107 -32.02 6.36 -17.60
CA SER A 107 -32.92 5.34 -18.12
C SER A 107 -32.24 4.43 -19.15
N GLY A 108 -31.30 4.98 -19.93
CA GLY A 108 -30.51 4.24 -20.92
C GLY A 108 -29.52 3.24 -20.32
N LEU A 109 -29.25 3.30 -19.01
CA LEU A 109 -28.32 2.41 -18.32
C LEU A 109 -29.01 1.29 -17.53
N LYS A 110 -30.34 1.16 -17.67
CA LYS A 110 -31.11 0.12 -16.99
C LYS A 110 -30.57 -1.28 -17.33
N GLY A 111 -30.33 -2.07 -16.30
CA GLY A 111 -29.83 -3.44 -16.45
C GLY A 111 -28.32 -3.56 -16.65
N PHE A 112 -27.56 -2.45 -16.66
CA PHE A 112 -26.11 -2.48 -16.75
C PHE A 112 -25.49 -3.39 -15.67
N GLY A 113 -24.53 -4.23 -16.07
CA GLY A 113 -23.91 -5.25 -15.23
C GLY A 113 -23.35 -4.72 -13.91
N LEU A 114 -22.85 -3.47 -13.90
CA LEU A 114 -22.37 -2.78 -12.70
C LEU A 114 -23.42 -2.71 -11.60
N PHE A 115 -24.70 -2.50 -11.94
CA PHE A 115 -25.79 -2.36 -10.97
C PHE A 115 -26.28 -3.71 -10.45
N ARG A 116 -26.30 -4.72 -11.33
CA ARG A 116 -26.73 -6.08 -10.98
C ARG A 116 -25.68 -6.82 -10.16
N GLN A 117 -24.40 -6.56 -10.42
CA GLN A 117 -23.26 -7.23 -9.79
C GLN A 117 -22.25 -6.19 -9.25
N PRO A 118 -22.59 -5.44 -8.18
CA PRO A 118 -21.76 -4.35 -7.69
C PRO A 118 -20.38 -4.80 -7.20
N ARG A 119 -20.25 -6.06 -6.79
CA ARG A 119 -19.00 -6.67 -6.29
C ARG A 119 -18.08 -7.22 -7.39
N LEU A 120 -18.53 -7.28 -8.65
CA LEU A 120 -17.70 -7.76 -9.76
C LEU A 120 -16.71 -6.65 -10.15
N SER A 121 -15.41 -6.93 -10.12
CA SER A 121 -14.34 -5.95 -10.34
C SER A 121 -14.05 -5.64 -11.81
N VAL A 122 -14.34 -6.58 -12.70
CA VAL A 122 -14.18 -6.44 -14.15
C VAL A 122 -15.52 -6.74 -14.79
N VAL A 123 -16.10 -5.75 -15.48
CA VAL A 123 -17.49 -5.83 -15.96
C VAL A 123 -17.52 -5.56 -17.47
N PRO A 124 -18.18 -6.40 -18.29
CA PRO A 124 -18.41 -6.08 -19.70
C PRO A 124 -19.36 -4.88 -19.82
N VAL A 125 -19.06 -3.99 -20.76
CA VAL A 125 -19.83 -2.78 -21.03
C VAL A 125 -20.43 -2.90 -22.43
N PRO A 126 -21.77 -2.98 -22.57
CA PRO A 126 -22.40 -2.88 -23.88
C PRO A 126 -22.07 -1.54 -24.54
N GLU A 127 -21.91 -1.51 -25.87
CA GLU A 127 -21.55 -0.29 -26.60
C GLU A 127 -22.52 0.88 -26.32
N GLU A 128 -23.82 0.61 -26.20
CA GLU A 128 -24.81 1.64 -25.87
C GLU A 128 -24.61 2.23 -24.46
N VAL A 129 -24.19 1.40 -23.50
CA VAL A 129 -23.82 1.87 -22.16
C VAL A 129 -22.55 2.71 -22.23
N TRP A 130 -21.56 2.28 -23.02
CA TRP A 130 -20.32 3.03 -23.23
C TRP A 130 -20.61 4.44 -23.76
N LYS A 131 -21.32 4.54 -24.89
CA LYS A 131 -21.70 5.82 -25.50
C LYS A 131 -22.44 6.71 -24.51
N ARG A 132 -23.42 6.16 -23.79
CA ARG A 132 -24.21 6.93 -22.85
C ARG A 132 -23.40 7.45 -21.66
N VAL A 133 -22.48 6.66 -21.11
CA VAL A 133 -21.59 7.10 -20.03
C VAL A 133 -20.62 8.17 -20.53
N CYS A 134 -20.09 8.04 -21.75
CA CYS A 134 -19.29 9.09 -22.39
C CYS A 134 -20.09 10.38 -22.52
N GLU A 135 -21.31 10.35 -23.07
CA GLU A 135 -22.19 11.52 -23.17
C GLU A 135 -22.42 12.20 -21.80
N MET A 136 -22.72 11.41 -20.77
CA MET A 136 -22.92 11.93 -19.40
C MET A 136 -21.68 12.64 -18.86
N GLY A 137 -20.48 12.16 -19.21
CA GLY A 137 -19.21 12.76 -18.80
C GLY A 137 -18.72 13.88 -19.71
N GLY A 138 -19.47 14.24 -20.76
CA GLY A 138 -19.00 15.14 -21.81
C GLY A 138 -17.84 14.55 -22.62
N GLY A 139 -17.67 13.22 -22.59
CA GLY A 139 -16.59 12.47 -23.21
C GLY A 139 -15.30 12.39 -22.37
N TYR A 140 -14.22 11.96 -23.00
CA TYR A 140 -12.89 11.84 -22.40
C TYR A 140 -11.83 12.46 -23.29
N GLU A 141 -10.69 12.84 -22.71
CA GLU A 141 -9.58 13.43 -23.46
C GLU A 141 -9.12 12.49 -24.60
N GLY A 142 -8.97 13.04 -25.81
CA GLY A 142 -8.55 12.26 -26.98
C GLY A 142 -9.67 11.45 -27.66
N ASP A 143 -10.93 11.60 -27.26
CA ASP A 143 -12.09 10.98 -27.94
C ASP A 143 -12.53 11.68 -29.25
N GLY A 144 -11.92 12.84 -29.56
CA GLY A 144 -12.24 13.65 -30.76
C GLY A 144 -13.46 14.56 -30.62
N GLY A 145 -14.05 14.67 -29.43
CA GLY A 145 -15.11 15.64 -29.13
C GLY A 145 -14.54 17.05 -28.90
N GLU A 146 -15.10 18.05 -29.58
CA GLU A 146 -14.78 19.46 -29.37
C GLU A 146 -15.02 19.84 -27.91
N SER A 147 -13.94 20.19 -27.20
CA SER A 147 -14.02 20.98 -25.98
C SER A 147 -14.66 22.31 -26.36
N GLY A 148 -15.93 22.51 -26.00
CA GLY A 148 -16.60 23.79 -26.20
C GLY A 148 -15.94 24.85 -25.35
N ASP A 149 -15.03 25.61 -25.96
CA ASP A 149 -14.56 26.90 -25.49
C ASP A 149 -14.53 27.89 -26.67
N ALA A 150 -14.88 29.12 -26.31
CA ALA A 150 -15.19 30.28 -27.12
C ALA A 150 -14.40 30.47 -28.43
N GLU A 151 -15.16 30.90 -29.46
CA GLU A 151 -14.68 31.56 -30.66
C GLU A 151 -13.60 32.61 -30.36
N VAL A 152 -12.39 32.43 -30.91
CA VAL A 152 -11.58 33.52 -31.44
C VAL A 152 -10.71 32.99 -32.59
N GLY A 153 -10.92 33.56 -33.79
CA GLY A 153 -9.83 33.89 -34.72
C GLY A 153 -9.34 32.80 -35.66
N ASP A 154 -10.00 32.74 -36.82
CA ASP A 154 -9.47 32.33 -38.12
C ASP A 154 -8.08 32.93 -38.40
N ASP A 155 -7.10 32.10 -38.77
CA ASP A 155 -6.17 32.43 -39.85
C ASP A 155 -5.46 31.16 -40.36
N GLY A 156 -5.54 30.98 -41.69
CA GLY A 156 -5.12 29.77 -42.39
C GLY A 156 -3.62 29.65 -42.67
N GLY A 157 -3.19 28.43 -43.04
CA GLY A 157 -1.84 28.20 -43.53
C GLY A 157 -1.45 26.74 -43.77
N GLY A 158 -1.77 26.25 -44.97
CA GLY A 158 -1.01 25.30 -45.81
C GLY A 158 -0.08 24.20 -45.24
N SER A 159 -0.40 22.97 -45.64
CA SER A 159 0.43 22.09 -46.51
C SER A 159 1.68 21.34 -45.99
N GLU A 160 1.78 20.08 -46.45
CA GLU A 160 2.92 19.14 -46.47
C GLU A 160 3.34 18.54 -45.10
N GLY A 161 3.61 17.25 -44.93
CA GLY A 161 3.95 16.16 -45.84
C GLY A 161 4.95 15.28 -45.08
N GLY A 162 4.78 13.95 -45.03
CA GLY A 162 5.81 13.09 -44.42
C GLY A 162 5.34 11.72 -43.95
N ARG A 163 5.40 10.73 -44.84
CA ARG A 163 5.51 9.32 -44.46
C ARG A 163 6.93 9.05 -43.98
N SER A 164 7.09 8.34 -42.87
CA SER A 164 8.16 7.35 -42.76
C SER A 164 7.73 6.16 -41.90
N LYS A 165 8.09 4.99 -42.41
CA LYS A 165 7.80 3.63 -41.95
C LYS A 165 9.18 2.96 -41.90
N ILE A 166 9.54 2.28 -40.82
CA ILE A 166 10.57 1.22 -40.69
C ILE A 166 10.41 0.73 -39.23
N GLU A 167 9.78 -0.41 -38.94
CA GLU A 167 10.22 -1.82 -39.10
C GLU A 167 11.21 -2.24 -38.00
N MET A 168 10.70 -3.01 -37.02
CA MET A 168 11.43 -3.62 -35.90
C MET A 168 11.75 -5.07 -36.27
N GLN A 169 13.03 -5.41 -36.37
CA GLN A 169 13.50 -6.79 -36.55
C GLN A 169 13.62 -7.49 -35.19
N ALA A 170 13.04 -8.69 -35.13
CA ALA A 170 13.21 -9.66 -34.07
C ALA A 170 14.52 -10.43 -34.25
N LEU A 171 15.23 -10.68 -33.15
CA LEU A 171 16.21 -11.75 -33.05
C LEU A 171 15.88 -12.60 -31.83
N GLY A 172 15.42 -13.83 -32.12
CA GLY A 172 15.27 -14.89 -31.16
C GLY A 172 16.62 -15.56 -30.85
N GLY A 173 16.72 -16.10 -29.65
CA GLY A 173 17.84 -16.93 -29.22
C GLY A 173 17.41 -17.73 -28.00
N GLY A 174 16.82 -18.90 -28.25
CA GLY A 174 16.47 -19.85 -27.21
C GLY A 174 17.72 -20.59 -26.71
N TYR A 175 17.81 -20.77 -25.40
CA TYR A 175 18.67 -21.78 -24.79
C TYR A 175 17.88 -22.56 -23.75
N ARG A 176 17.74 -23.86 -24.03
CA ARG A 176 17.29 -24.89 -23.09
C ARG A 176 18.44 -25.22 -22.15
N PHE A 177 18.20 -25.34 -20.85
CA PHE A 177 18.90 -26.33 -20.03
C PHE A 177 17.98 -26.82 -18.92
N ALA A 178 17.74 -28.12 -18.94
CA ALA A 178 17.07 -28.88 -17.89
C ALA A 178 18.15 -29.57 -17.03
N GLU A 179 17.73 -29.87 -15.80
CA GLU A 179 18.31 -30.85 -14.88
C GLU A 179 19.64 -30.50 -14.20
N LEU A 180 19.57 -30.32 -12.89
CA LEU A 180 20.16 -31.21 -11.88
C LEU A 180 19.86 -30.61 -10.50
N LEU A 181 19.17 -31.32 -9.61
CA LEU A 181 19.45 -31.40 -8.17
C LEU A 181 18.47 -32.39 -7.49
N PRO A 182 18.92 -33.27 -6.56
CA PRO A 182 18.15 -34.45 -6.14
C PRO A 182 17.14 -34.20 -5.03
N ARG A 183 16.05 -34.98 -5.09
CA ARG A 183 15.01 -35.15 -4.06
C ARG A 183 15.51 -35.98 -2.88
N SER A 184 15.51 -35.43 -1.67
CA SER A 184 15.22 -36.11 -0.40
C SER A 184 15.25 -35.04 0.71
N TRP A 185 14.17 -34.69 1.42
CA TRP A 185 13.51 -35.47 2.45
C TRP A 185 12.04 -35.03 2.58
N ARG A 186 11.11 -35.99 2.49
CA ARG A 186 9.84 -35.94 3.21
C ARG A 186 9.99 -36.87 4.41
N ARG A 187 9.72 -36.39 5.62
CA ARG A 187 9.14 -37.20 6.68
C ARG A 187 8.22 -36.35 7.56
N SER A 188 6.99 -36.83 7.63
CA SER A 188 5.96 -36.46 8.58
C SER A 188 6.37 -36.81 10.00
N THR A 189 6.06 -35.93 10.95
CA THR A 189 5.65 -36.31 12.30
C THR A 189 4.59 -35.34 12.78
N ALA A 190 3.38 -35.87 12.97
CA ALA A 190 2.38 -35.26 13.83
C ALA A 190 2.90 -35.32 15.27
N LEU A 191 3.01 -34.18 15.93
CA LEU A 191 3.23 -34.09 17.37
C LEU A 191 2.05 -33.34 17.98
N ARG A 192 1.17 -34.10 18.66
CA ARG A 192 0.39 -33.57 19.78
C ARG A 192 1.34 -33.54 20.99
N SER A 193 1.46 -32.40 21.64
CA SER A 193 1.90 -32.31 23.05
C SER A 193 1.29 -31.06 23.66
N PHE A 194 0.27 -31.24 24.49
CA PHE A 194 0.34 -31.19 25.95
C PHE A 194 0.54 -29.77 26.49
N SER A 195 -0.54 -29.22 27.03
CA SER A 195 -0.53 -28.09 27.95
C SER A 195 0.32 -28.43 29.17
N SER A 196 1.24 -27.55 29.51
CA SER A 196 1.69 -27.35 30.89
C SER A 196 1.83 -25.87 31.17
N SER A 197 1.10 -25.45 32.20
CA SER A 197 1.21 -24.16 32.86
C SER A 197 2.63 -23.90 33.36
N SER A 198 3.22 -22.79 32.93
CA SER A 198 4.24 -22.07 33.68
C SER A 198 4.13 -20.59 33.37
N SER A 199 3.83 -19.83 34.42
CA SER A 199 3.71 -18.39 34.51
C SER A 199 5.06 -17.69 34.40
N PHE A 200 4.99 -16.44 33.92
CA PHE A 200 6.02 -15.40 33.80
C PHE A 200 6.87 -15.48 32.52
N PHE A 201 6.83 -14.36 31.77
CA PHE A 201 7.26 -14.13 30.38
C PHE A 201 6.29 -14.66 29.30
N SER A 202 5.24 -13.88 29.01
CA SER A 202 4.42 -14.07 27.82
C SER A 202 5.15 -13.49 26.60
N ASP A 203 5.84 -14.37 25.90
CA ASP A 203 6.07 -14.29 24.45
C ASP A 203 4.73 -13.97 23.76
N GLN A 204 4.61 -12.75 23.21
CA GLN A 204 3.36 -12.21 22.65
C GLN A 204 2.93 -12.83 21.33
N SER A 205 3.61 -13.86 20.83
CA SER A 205 3.45 -14.22 19.42
C SER A 205 2.51 -15.39 19.10
N ARG A 206 2.10 -16.26 20.05
CA ARG A 206 1.20 -17.41 19.72
C ARG A 206 0.28 -17.84 20.87
N GLY A 207 -0.92 -17.24 20.95
CA GLY A 207 -2.01 -17.72 21.83
C GLY A 207 -2.93 -16.66 22.47
N GLY A 208 -2.89 -15.40 22.04
CA GLY A 208 -3.69 -14.31 22.62
C GLY A 208 -5.13 -14.23 22.11
N LEU A 209 -5.98 -13.50 22.86
CA LEU A 209 -7.33 -13.16 22.41
C LEU A 209 -7.31 -12.29 21.15
N PRO A 210 -8.38 -12.30 20.33
CA PRO A 210 -8.54 -11.34 19.25
C PRO A 210 -8.51 -9.90 19.78
N ARG A 211 -7.63 -9.06 19.20
CA ARG A 211 -7.42 -7.68 19.60
C ARG A 211 -7.98 -6.70 18.57
N PHE A 212 -8.67 -5.66 19.04
CA PHE A 212 -9.33 -4.66 18.21
C PHE A 212 -8.99 -3.24 18.68
N PHE A 213 -8.91 -2.32 17.74
CA PHE A 213 -8.60 -0.92 18.05
C PHE A 213 -9.82 -0.21 18.64
N SER A 214 -9.60 0.63 19.65
CA SER A 214 -10.59 1.57 20.16
C SER A 214 -9.89 2.79 20.72
N GLU A 215 -10.23 3.98 20.19
CA GLU A 215 -9.65 5.25 20.68
C GLU A 215 -9.93 5.48 22.17
N VAL A 216 -11.10 5.05 22.62
CA VAL A 216 -11.54 5.14 24.02
C VAL A 216 -11.56 3.75 24.63
N LEU A 217 -10.87 3.59 25.76
CA LEU A 217 -10.95 2.38 26.59
C LEU A 217 -11.86 2.66 27.80
N PRO A 218 -12.57 1.65 28.31
CA PRO A 218 -13.32 1.77 29.56
C PRO A 218 -12.39 2.20 30.70
N PRO A 219 -12.86 3.03 31.67
CA PRO A 219 -11.98 3.63 32.68
C PRO A 219 -11.55 2.65 33.78
N SER A 220 -12.33 1.59 34.02
CA SER A 220 -12.10 0.59 35.05
C SER A 220 -12.79 -0.71 34.68
N LYS A 221 -12.49 -1.78 35.43
CA LYS A 221 -13.23 -3.04 35.37
C LYS A 221 -14.74 -2.82 35.48
N GLY A 222 -15.51 -3.50 34.64
CA GLY A 222 -16.96 -3.35 34.51
C GLY A 222 -17.42 -2.16 33.66
N GLY A 223 -16.51 -1.27 33.25
CA GLY A 223 -16.80 -0.19 32.32
C GLY A 223 -17.23 -0.73 30.95
N ILE A 224 -18.17 -0.02 30.31
CA ILE A 224 -18.71 -0.40 28.99
C ILE A 224 -18.25 0.62 27.95
N VAL A 225 -17.74 0.12 26.82
CA VAL A 225 -17.47 0.92 25.61
C VAL A 225 -18.21 0.31 24.44
N ARG A 226 -18.79 1.18 23.61
CA ARG A 226 -19.51 0.76 22.42
C ARG A 226 -18.59 0.79 21.20
N VAL A 227 -18.43 -0.37 20.56
CA VAL A 227 -17.62 -0.54 19.35
C VAL A 227 -18.55 -0.46 18.12
N GLN A 228 -18.16 0.37 17.15
CA GLN A 228 -18.94 0.66 15.94
C GLN A 228 -18.04 0.63 14.70
N GLY A 229 -18.64 0.85 13.52
CA GLY A 229 -17.90 0.98 12.26
C GLY A 229 -17.15 -0.28 11.84
N ASP A 230 -15.92 -0.11 11.39
CA ASP A 230 -15.11 -1.17 10.78
C ASP A 230 -14.74 -2.26 11.79
N GLU A 231 -14.44 -1.91 13.04
CA GLU A 231 -14.15 -2.89 14.10
C GLU A 231 -15.37 -3.75 14.42
N PHE A 232 -16.55 -3.13 14.54
CA PHE A 232 -17.80 -3.86 14.74
C PHE A 232 -18.07 -4.86 13.61
N TRP A 233 -17.87 -4.44 12.36
CA TRP A 233 -18.02 -5.32 11.20
C TRP A 233 -16.99 -6.44 11.20
N HIS A 234 -15.74 -6.14 11.51
CA HIS A 234 -14.65 -7.11 11.59
C HIS A 234 -14.94 -8.18 12.67
N MET A 235 -15.36 -7.76 13.86
CA MET A 235 -15.74 -8.65 14.96
C MET A 235 -16.89 -9.57 14.59
N THR A 236 -18.00 -9.03 14.06
CA THR A 236 -19.26 -9.79 13.91
C THR A 236 -19.43 -10.48 12.55
N LYS A 237 -18.82 -9.97 11.48
CA LYS A 237 -18.99 -10.51 10.12
C LYS A 237 -17.80 -11.32 9.64
N VAL A 238 -16.58 -10.88 9.96
CA VAL A 238 -15.36 -11.60 9.57
C VAL A 238 -15.05 -12.69 10.57
N LEU A 239 -14.86 -12.31 11.83
CA LEU A 239 -14.51 -13.26 12.90
C LEU A 239 -15.73 -13.97 13.50
N ARG A 240 -16.94 -13.45 13.22
CA ARG A 240 -18.23 -14.04 13.65
C ARG A 240 -18.36 -14.19 15.18
N LEU A 241 -17.76 -13.25 15.90
CA LEU A 241 -17.84 -13.19 17.36
C LEU A 241 -19.28 -12.91 17.81
N SER A 242 -19.63 -13.52 18.93
CA SER A 242 -20.95 -13.52 19.55
C SER A 242 -20.89 -13.00 20.99
N VAL A 243 -22.06 -12.78 21.60
CA VAL A 243 -22.17 -12.42 23.01
C VAL A 243 -21.41 -13.44 23.88
N ASN A 244 -20.70 -12.95 24.89
CA ASN A 244 -19.78 -13.65 25.79
C ASN A 244 -18.39 -14.00 25.22
N ASP A 245 -18.13 -13.80 23.93
CA ASP A 245 -16.77 -13.99 23.40
C ASP A 245 -15.82 -12.95 24.01
N ARG A 246 -14.62 -13.41 24.36
CA ARG A 246 -13.57 -12.57 24.97
C ARG A 246 -12.69 -11.95 23.88
N VAL A 247 -12.36 -10.68 24.07
CA VAL A 247 -11.55 -9.88 23.16
C VAL A 247 -10.70 -8.87 23.93
N GLU A 248 -9.68 -8.34 23.29
CA GLU A 248 -8.89 -7.23 23.80
C GLU A 248 -9.20 -5.95 23.03
N LEU A 249 -9.29 -4.83 23.74
CA LEU A 249 -9.26 -3.49 23.14
C LEU A 249 -7.91 -2.82 23.43
N PHE A 250 -7.33 -2.17 22.42
CA PHE A 250 -6.14 -1.33 22.57
C PHE A 250 -6.35 0.03 21.89
N ASN A 251 -5.63 1.05 22.36
CA ASN A 251 -5.82 2.43 21.91
C ASN A 251 -4.64 3.02 21.12
N GLY A 252 -3.68 2.17 20.72
CA GLY A 252 -2.48 2.61 20.01
C GLY A 252 -1.51 3.48 20.84
N LYS A 253 -1.78 3.70 22.12
CA LYS A 253 -0.98 4.52 23.04
C LYS A 253 -0.47 3.71 24.24
N GLY A 254 -0.43 2.39 24.11
CA GLY A 254 -0.05 1.45 25.17
C GLY A 254 -1.19 1.00 26.07
N GLY A 255 -2.37 1.60 25.96
CA GLY A 255 -3.56 1.14 26.68
C GLY A 255 -4.05 -0.19 26.13
N LEU A 256 -4.30 -1.15 27.01
CA LEU A 256 -4.79 -2.47 26.70
C LEU A 256 -5.79 -2.91 27.76
N VAL A 257 -6.92 -3.49 27.35
CA VAL A 257 -7.91 -4.02 28.29
C VAL A 257 -8.57 -5.28 27.73
N GLU A 258 -8.63 -6.32 28.54
CA GLU A 258 -9.38 -7.53 28.25
C GLU A 258 -10.84 -7.39 28.67
N GLY A 259 -11.75 -7.87 27.83
CA GLY A 259 -13.17 -7.85 28.13
C GLY A 259 -13.96 -8.89 27.35
N SER A 260 -15.29 -8.77 27.40
CA SER A 260 -16.20 -9.61 26.64
C SER A 260 -17.28 -8.81 25.93
N ILE A 261 -17.88 -9.42 24.92
CA ILE A 261 -19.02 -8.83 24.22
C ILE A 261 -20.28 -9.04 25.06
N ASN A 262 -20.83 -7.97 25.62
CA ASN A 262 -22.04 -8.03 26.47
C ASN A 262 -23.33 -8.00 25.65
N ARG A 263 -23.36 -7.21 24.58
CA ARG A 263 -24.53 -7.04 23.72
C ARG A 263 -24.12 -6.76 22.28
N ILE A 264 -24.90 -7.26 21.33
CA ILE A 264 -24.77 -6.96 19.90
C ILE A 264 -26.12 -6.49 19.37
N ASP A 265 -26.14 -5.41 18.60
CA ASP A 265 -27.33 -4.97 17.87
C ASP A 265 -26.97 -4.49 16.44
N ARG A 266 -27.88 -3.77 15.77
CA ARG A 266 -27.69 -3.35 14.37
C ARG A 266 -26.69 -2.21 14.19
N THR A 267 -26.38 -1.45 15.25
CA THR A 267 -25.55 -0.24 15.17
C THR A 267 -24.20 -0.39 15.89
N GLY A 268 -23.95 -1.51 16.56
CA GLY A 268 -22.68 -1.79 17.23
C GLY A 268 -22.74 -2.97 18.20
N LEU A 269 -21.66 -3.13 18.95
CA LEU A 269 -21.58 -4.04 20.08
C LEU A 269 -21.08 -3.32 21.32
N ASP A 270 -21.54 -3.77 22.48
CA ASP A 270 -21.12 -3.27 23.79
C ASP A 270 -20.04 -4.20 24.35
N PHE A 271 -18.83 -3.68 24.48
CA PHE A 271 -17.71 -4.34 25.16
C PHE A 271 -17.76 -4.01 26.65
N ILE A 272 -17.64 -5.01 27.52
CA ILE A 272 -17.50 -4.83 28.96
C ILE A 272 -16.11 -5.25 29.43
N ALA A 273 -15.42 -4.37 30.17
CA ALA A 273 -14.11 -4.66 30.73
C ALA A 273 -14.17 -5.74 31.81
N LEU A 274 -13.37 -6.79 31.68
CA LEU A 274 -13.27 -7.86 32.68
C LEU A 274 -12.16 -7.58 33.72
N GLU A 275 -11.23 -6.68 33.39
CA GLU A 275 -10.14 -6.21 34.22
C GLU A 275 -9.96 -4.69 34.08
N ASP A 276 -9.14 -4.10 34.95
CA ASP A 276 -8.75 -2.70 34.80
C ASP A 276 -7.80 -2.52 33.60
N PRO A 277 -7.92 -1.42 32.84
CA PRO A 277 -7.01 -1.16 31.72
C PRO A 277 -5.56 -1.12 32.16
N LYS A 278 -4.72 -1.83 31.43
CA LYS A 278 -3.26 -1.84 31.60
C LYS A 278 -2.67 -0.74 30.72
N LEU A 279 -1.66 -0.05 31.24
CA LEU A 279 -0.81 0.85 30.46
C LEU A 279 0.55 0.18 30.27
N VAL A 280 0.80 -0.29 29.05
CA VAL A 280 2.09 -0.84 28.67
C VAL A 280 2.95 0.29 28.11
N LEU A 281 4.16 0.46 28.64
CA LEU A 281 5.09 1.47 28.14
C LEU A 281 5.68 1.05 26.78
N PRO A 282 6.03 2.00 25.90
CA PRO A 282 6.69 1.69 24.64
C PRO A 282 8.06 1.07 24.91
N GLN A 283 8.57 0.30 23.94
CA GLN A 283 9.91 -0.28 24.03
C GLN A 283 10.98 0.81 24.21
N SER A 284 12.09 0.43 24.85
CA SER A 284 13.23 1.31 25.09
C SER A 284 13.96 1.70 23.80
N SER A 285 13.83 0.88 22.76
CA SER A 285 14.43 1.10 21.45
C SER A 285 13.54 2.03 20.61
N ARG A 286 14.06 3.18 20.18
CA ARG A 286 13.34 4.20 19.42
C ARG A 286 14.09 4.61 18.16
N TRP A 287 13.78 3.93 17.07
CA TRP A 287 14.32 4.26 15.76
C TRP A 287 13.34 5.10 14.96
N HIS A 288 13.84 6.19 14.39
CA HIS A 288 13.08 7.13 13.58
C HIS A 288 13.57 7.07 12.13
N VAL A 289 12.68 6.70 11.22
CA VAL A 289 12.99 6.50 9.80
C VAL A 289 12.63 7.76 9.02
N PHE A 290 13.60 8.34 8.33
CA PHE A 290 13.45 9.37 7.32
C PHE A 290 13.75 8.72 5.99
N ALA A 291 12.74 8.58 5.13
CA ALA A 291 12.91 7.87 3.87
C ALA A 291 12.25 8.62 2.73
N ALA A 292 12.98 8.75 1.62
CA ALA A 292 12.49 9.40 0.42
C ALA A 292 11.69 8.42 -0.44
N PHE A 293 10.45 8.16 -0.01
CA PHE A 293 9.53 7.23 -0.70
C PHE A 293 8.37 7.94 -1.42
N GLY A 294 8.39 9.27 -1.51
CA GLY A 294 7.32 10.06 -2.12
C GLY A 294 7.02 9.65 -3.57
N THR A 295 8.07 9.33 -4.32
CA THR A 295 8.01 8.95 -5.75
C THR A 295 7.89 7.45 -5.99
N LEU A 296 7.89 6.60 -4.95
CA LEU A 296 7.74 5.15 -5.14
C LEU A 296 6.38 4.82 -5.77
N LYS A 297 6.42 3.92 -6.76
CA LYS A 297 5.24 3.45 -7.52
C LYS A 297 4.83 2.04 -7.11
N GLY A 298 3.59 1.65 -7.44
CA GLY A 298 3.12 0.26 -7.31
C GLY A 298 3.01 -0.25 -5.88
N GLY A 299 2.47 0.55 -4.95
CA GLY A 299 2.26 0.14 -3.56
C GLY A 299 3.53 -0.05 -2.72
N ARG A 300 4.72 0.24 -3.27
CA ARG A 300 6.00 0.06 -2.57
C ARG A 300 6.14 0.95 -1.33
N ALA A 301 5.56 2.15 -1.35
CA ALA A 301 5.50 3.02 -0.18
C ALA A 301 4.64 2.41 0.94
N ASP A 302 3.48 1.84 0.60
CA ASP A 302 2.64 1.12 1.55
C ASP A 302 3.40 -0.04 2.17
N TRP A 303 4.07 -0.85 1.34
CA TRP A 303 4.86 -1.99 1.81
C TRP A 303 5.99 -1.54 2.75
N LEU A 304 6.69 -0.45 2.42
CA LEU A 304 7.72 0.13 3.30
C LEU A 304 7.12 0.51 4.66
N VAL A 305 6.01 1.24 4.67
CA VAL A 305 5.36 1.71 5.91
C VAL A 305 4.75 0.57 6.72
N GLU A 306 4.15 -0.43 6.05
CA GLU A 306 3.69 -1.67 6.66
C GLU A 306 4.84 -2.37 7.38
N LYS A 307 5.98 -2.58 6.69
CA LYS A 307 7.13 -3.29 7.27
C LYS A 307 7.87 -2.49 8.33
N CYS A 308 7.93 -1.17 8.24
CA CYS A 308 8.40 -0.32 9.35
C CYS A 308 7.50 -0.46 10.58
N THR A 309 6.18 -0.55 10.37
CA THR A 309 5.21 -0.75 11.45
C THR A 309 5.41 -2.11 12.12
N GLU A 310 5.57 -3.19 11.35
CA GLU A 310 5.81 -4.55 11.84
C GLU A 310 7.13 -4.69 12.59
N LEU A 311 8.20 -4.06 12.09
CA LEU A 311 9.54 -4.11 12.71
C LEU A 311 9.69 -3.23 13.96
N GLY A 312 8.64 -2.51 14.37
CA GLY A 312 8.64 -1.75 15.62
C GLY A 312 9.31 -0.38 15.54
N THR A 313 9.37 0.23 14.36
CA THR A 313 9.80 1.64 14.23
C THR A 313 8.91 2.56 15.07
N SER A 314 9.51 3.59 15.68
CA SER A 314 8.79 4.61 16.45
C SER A 314 8.06 5.59 15.54
N SER A 315 8.74 6.08 14.51
CA SER A 315 8.12 6.95 13.51
C SER A 315 8.72 6.78 12.12
N VAL A 316 7.90 7.05 11.11
CA VAL A 316 8.33 7.23 9.73
C VAL A 316 8.02 8.67 9.32
N THR A 317 8.97 9.31 8.65
CA THR A 317 8.85 10.66 8.09
C THR A 317 9.15 10.59 6.60
N PRO A 318 8.22 11.00 5.71
CA PRO A 318 8.53 11.17 4.29
C PRO A 318 9.60 12.25 4.12
N LEU A 319 10.76 11.88 3.57
CA LEU A 319 11.85 12.81 3.30
C LEU A 319 11.73 13.35 1.88
N LEU A 320 11.66 14.67 1.75
CA LEU A 320 11.65 15.37 0.47
C LEU A 320 13.09 15.69 0.08
N THR A 321 13.48 15.23 -1.11
CA THR A 321 14.82 15.39 -1.68
C THR A 321 14.72 15.96 -3.09
N GLU A 322 15.84 16.36 -3.68
CA GLU A 322 15.88 16.86 -5.06
C GLU A 322 15.27 15.86 -6.07
N ARG A 323 15.52 14.56 -5.86
CA ARG A 323 15.04 13.46 -6.71
C ARG A 323 13.73 12.81 -6.21
N SER A 324 13.15 13.32 -5.13
CA SER A 324 11.83 12.95 -4.62
C SER A 324 11.18 14.16 -3.92
N PRO A 325 10.73 15.16 -4.69
CA PRO A 325 10.42 16.50 -4.15
C PRO A 325 9.07 16.59 -3.44
N SER A 326 8.16 15.63 -3.65
CA SER A 326 6.79 15.71 -3.12
C SER A 326 6.20 14.35 -2.79
N ILE A 327 5.20 14.36 -1.90
CA ILE A 327 4.30 13.25 -1.63
C ILE A 327 2.87 13.83 -1.58
N SER A 328 1.90 13.17 -2.21
CA SER A 328 0.53 13.67 -2.25
C SER A 328 -0.19 13.46 -0.91
N GLU A 329 -1.09 14.37 -0.53
CA GLU A 329 -1.88 14.28 0.71
C GLU A 329 -2.72 13.00 0.76
N ASN A 330 -3.35 12.63 -0.36
CA ASN A 330 -4.10 11.38 -0.50
C ASN A 330 -3.26 10.14 -0.13
N ARG A 331 -1.95 10.19 -0.45
CA ARG A 331 -1.02 9.12 -0.10
C ARG A 331 -0.73 9.11 1.40
N VAL A 332 -0.61 10.26 2.06
CA VAL A 332 -0.42 10.35 3.52
C VAL A 332 -1.61 9.71 4.25
N ASP A 333 -2.84 10.03 3.87
CA ASP A 333 -4.05 9.43 4.45
C ASP A 333 -4.12 7.90 4.25
N ARG A 334 -3.65 7.43 3.09
CA ARG A 334 -3.53 6.00 2.78
C ARG A 334 -2.51 5.33 3.70
N LEU A 335 -1.34 5.93 3.88
CA LEU A 335 -0.28 5.39 4.73
C LEU A 335 -0.73 5.30 6.20
N GLN A 336 -1.51 6.25 6.71
CA GLN A 336 -2.07 6.15 8.06
C GLN A 336 -2.95 4.90 8.25
N ARG A 337 -3.77 4.56 7.24
CA ARG A 337 -4.58 3.33 7.27
C ARG A 337 -3.72 2.07 7.21
N VAL A 338 -2.65 2.09 6.43
CA VAL A 338 -1.67 1.00 6.36
C VAL A 338 -1.03 0.79 7.74
N ILE A 339 -0.64 1.86 8.43
CA ILE A 339 -0.08 1.79 9.79
C ILE A 339 -1.05 1.15 10.77
N LEU A 340 -2.30 1.60 10.80
CA LEU A 340 -3.31 1.03 11.71
C LEU A 340 -3.56 -0.46 11.41
N ALA A 341 -3.66 -0.83 10.13
CA ALA A 341 -3.85 -2.22 9.73
C ALA A 341 -2.66 -3.12 10.11
N ALA A 342 -1.44 -2.65 9.83
CA ALA A 342 -0.21 -3.34 10.19
C ALA A 342 -0.06 -3.46 11.72
N ALA A 343 -0.39 -2.39 12.46
CA ALA A 343 -0.30 -2.38 13.91
C ALA A 343 -1.22 -3.43 14.56
N LYS A 344 -2.44 -3.57 14.04
CA LYS A 344 -3.37 -4.62 14.44
C LYS A 344 -2.85 -6.02 14.12
N GLN A 345 -2.28 -6.19 12.93
CA GLN A 345 -1.79 -7.49 12.46
C GLN A 345 -0.58 -7.96 13.27
N CYS A 346 0.39 -7.07 13.52
CA CYS A 346 1.59 -7.39 14.30
C CYS A 346 1.39 -7.28 15.81
N GLN A 347 0.18 -6.91 16.24
CA GLN A 347 -0.21 -6.80 17.66
C GLN A 347 0.63 -5.80 18.47
N ARG A 348 1.17 -4.76 17.85
CA ARG A 348 1.85 -3.67 18.58
C ARG A 348 0.84 -2.83 19.37
N LEU A 349 1.20 -2.42 20.58
CA LEU A 349 0.33 -1.63 21.47
C LEU A 349 0.49 -0.11 21.32
N HIS A 350 1.62 0.31 20.77
CA HIS A 350 1.92 1.71 20.46
C HIS A 350 1.95 1.86 18.96
N GLU A 351 1.10 2.69 18.37
CA GLU A 351 1.10 2.94 16.92
C GLU A 351 2.39 3.62 16.46
N MET A 352 2.72 3.45 15.18
CA MET A 352 3.87 4.15 14.60
C MET A 352 3.42 5.56 14.22
N THR A 353 4.18 6.57 14.61
CA THR A 353 3.85 7.93 14.20
C THR A 353 4.24 8.14 12.74
N LEU A 354 3.30 8.57 11.90
CA LEU A 354 3.61 9.12 10.58
C LEU A 354 3.76 10.64 10.73
N ASN A 355 4.98 11.13 10.62
CA ASN A 355 5.27 12.56 10.67
C ASN A 355 4.93 13.24 9.34
N PRO A 356 4.66 14.56 9.32
CA PRO A 356 4.50 15.29 8.08
C PRO A 356 5.76 15.23 7.21
N PRO A 357 5.64 15.36 5.87
CA PRO A 357 6.79 15.40 4.99
C PRO A 357 7.77 16.50 5.37
N THR A 358 9.08 16.22 5.31
CA THR A 358 10.12 17.16 5.73
C THR A 358 11.22 17.29 4.68
N THR A 359 11.88 18.44 4.61
CA THR A 359 13.04 18.67 3.74
C THR A 359 14.34 18.28 4.43
N ILE A 360 15.43 18.13 3.64
CA ILE A 360 16.76 17.88 4.21
C ILE A 360 17.20 19.02 5.13
N ASP A 361 16.99 20.28 4.76
CA ASP A 361 17.33 21.44 5.62
C ASP A 361 16.64 21.37 6.99
N SER A 362 15.38 20.95 7.02
CA SER A 362 14.59 20.79 8.25
C SER A 362 15.01 19.55 9.05
N LEU A 363 15.63 18.56 8.41
CA LEU A 363 16.18 17.36 9.04
C LEU A 363 17.51 17.66 9.75
N LEU A 364 18.36 18.56 9.23
CA LEU A 364 19.71 18.80 9.77
C LEU A 364 19.73 19.10 11.29
N PRO A 365 18.86 19.98 11.84
CA PRO A 365 18.85 20.24 13.28
C PRO A 365 18.53 18.98 14.13
N ILE A 366 17.71 18.08 13.61
CA ILE A 366 17.35 16.82 14.26
C ILE A 366 18.56 15.87 14.25
N VAL A 367 19.29 15.82 13.13
CA VAL A 367 20.52 15.04 12.99
C VAL A 367 21.57 15.50 13.99
N THR A 368 21.78 16.82 14.13
CA THR A 368 22.76 17.40 15.06
C THR A 368 22.44 17.13 16.53
N GLN A 369 21.16 17.04 16.89
CA GLN A 369 20.74 16.74 18.26
C GLN A 369 20.73 15.23 18.57
N SER A 370 20.72 14.38 17.54
CA SER A 370 20.71 12.95 17.71
C SER A 370 22.11 12.43 18.05
N LYS A 371 22.17 11.48 18.99
CA LYS A 371 23.42 10.79 19.33
C LYS A 371 23.88 9.82 18.24
N LEU A 372 22.94 9.31 17.45
CA LEU A 372 23.21 8.37 16.38
C LEU A 372 22.28 8.65 15.20
N SER A 373 22.89 8.97 14.06
CA SER A 373 22.20 9.25 12.80
C SER A 373 22.93 8.51 11.69
N LEU A 374 22.24 7.59 11.02
CA LEU A 374 22.81 6.76 9.97
C LEU A 374 22.18 7.10 8.64
N VAL A 375 23.00 7.43 7.64
CA VAL A 375 22.54 7.63 6.25
C VAL A 375 23.00 6.46 5.39
N ALA A 376 22.06 5.78 4.73
CA ALA A 376 22.38 4.68 3.84
C ALA A 376 22.98 5.24 2.54
N VAL A 377 24.21 4.82 2.22
CA VAL A 377 24.95 5.28 1.04
C VAL A 377 25.62 4.08 0.39
N ALA A 378 25.54 3.99 -0.94
CA ALA A 378 26.25 2.97 -1.69
C ALA A 378 27.77 3.03 -1.41
N GLU A 379 28.41 1.86 -1.29
CA GLU A 379 29.87 1.73 -1.10
C GLU A 379 30.45 2.36 0.18
N ALA A 380 29.61 2.85 1.09
CA ALA A 380 30.06 3.30 2.40
C ALA A 380 30.47 2.13 3.31
N THR A 381 31.13 2.46 4.42
CA THR A 381 31.55 1.50 5.44
C THR A 381 30.39 0.59 5.85
N PRO A 382 30.57 -0.75 5.89
CA PRO A 382 29.50 -1.65 6.28
C PRO A 382 28.88 -1.26 7.63
N VAL A 383 27.54 -1.24 7.68
CA VAL A 383 26.78 -0.79 8.86
C VAL A 383 27.27 -1.45 10.15
N PHE A 384 27.58 -2.74 10.11
CA PHE A 384 28.02 -3.48 11.30
C PHE A 384 29.33 -2.94 11.89
N SER A 385 30.28 -2.52 11.06
CA SER A 385 31.55 -1.92 11.52
C SER A 385 31.32 -0.60 12.24
N VAL A 386 30.38 0.21 11.75
CA VAL A 386 29.99 1.47 12.41
C VAL A 386 29.28 1.20 13.74
N LEU A 387 28.38 0.22 13.79
CA LEU A 387 27.67 -0.13 15.03
C LEU A 387 28.61 -0.67 16.11
N THR A 388 29.57 -1.53 15.75
CA THR A 388 30.54 -2.08 16.71
C THR A 388 31.48 -1.04 17.32
N SER A 389 31.69 0.09 16.64
CA SER A 389 32.52 1.20 17.14
C SER A 389 31.71 2.29 17.85
N SER A 390 30.38 2.22 17.78
CA SER A 390 29.47 3.19 18.38
C SER A 390 29.19 2.86 19.85
N ARG A 391 28.82 3.88 20.63
CA ARG A 391 28.28 3.66 21.98
C ARG A 391 26.91 3.00 21.90
N ARG A 392 26.55 2.26 22.95
CA ARG A 392 25.22 1.62 23.09
C ARG A 392 24.13 2.69 23.07
N GLU A 393 23.46 2.83 21.95
CA GLU A 393 22.33 3.72 21.78
C GLU A 393 21.10 2.90 21.44
N SER A 394 20.02 3.08 22.20
CA SER A 394 18.72 2.49 21.88
C SER A 394 17.86 3.43 21.05
N THR A 395 18.33 4.63 20.72
CA THR A 395 17.58 5.63 19.97
C THR A 395 18.44 6.22 18.87
N GLY A 396 17.85 6.46 17.70
CA GLY A 396 18.60 7.03 16.59
C GLY A 396 17.76 7.27 15.34
N LEU A 397 18.41 7.92 14.38
CA LEU A 397 17.82 8.28 13.10
C LEU A 397 18.36 7.39 11.99
N MET A 398 17.48 7.05 11.07
CA MET A 398 17.80 6.31 9.86
C MET A 398 17.40 7.16 8.67
N ILE A 399 18.30 7.39 7.74
CA ILE A 399 18.08 8.29 6.61
C ILE A 399 18.30 7.50 5.31
N ILE A 400 17.25 7.36 4.50
CA ILE A 400 17.22 6.57 3.27
C ILE A 400 16.86 7.47 2.09
N GLY A 401 17.72 7.46 1.06
CA GLY A 401 17.56 8.26 -0.15
C GLY A 401 16.52 7.72 -1.13
N PRO A 402 16.23 8.49 -2.20
CA PRO A 402 15.28 8.10 -3.26
C PRO A 402 15.89 7.05 -4.20
N GLU A 403 15.12 6.56 -5.18
CA GLU A 403 15.61 5.60 -6.20
C GLU A 403 16.86 6.11 -6.94
N GLY A 404 16.97 7.42 -7.12
CA GLY A 404 18.11 8.07 -7.74
C GLY A 404 19.29 8.34 -6.80
N ASP A 405 19.23 7.93 -5.53
CA ASP A 405 20.19 8.28 -4.46
C ASP A 405 20.22 9.81 -4.13
N PHE A 406 20.89 10.19 -3.05
CA PHE A 406 21.14 11.59 -2.69
C PHE A 406 22.07 12.26 -3.70
N THR A 407 21.97 13.59 -3.81
CA THR A 407 23.04 14.37 -4.45
C THR A 407 24.25 14.49 -3.51
N GLU A 408 25.42 14.78 -4.07
CA GLU A 408 26.62 15.00 -3.26
C GLU A 408 26.43 16.15 -2.25
N LYS A 409 25.71 17.20 -2.67
CA LYS A 409 25.37 18.33 -1.82
C LYS A 409 24.51 17.88 -0.63
N GLU A 410 23.44 17.13 -0.90
CA GLU A 410 22.55 16.58 0.13
C GLU A 410 23.31 15.71 1.13
N LEU A 411 24.17 14.82 0.61
CA LEU A 411 24.95 13.93 1.45
C LEU A 411 25.97 14.68 2.32
N ASN A 412 26.64 15.68 1.77
CA ASN A 412 27.61 16.50 2.51
C ASN A 412 26.92 17.29 3.63
N MET A 413 25.76 17.91 3.37
CA MET A 413 24.98 18.61 4.39
C MET A 413 24.63 17.69 5.57
N MET A 414 24.18 16.46 5.30
CA MET A 414 23.86 15.49 6.35
C MET A 414 25.09 15.03 7.12
N ARG A 415 26.23 14.82 6.45
CA ARG A 415 27.50 14.45 7.10
C ARG A 415 28.02 15.57 7.99
N GLU A 416 27.99 16.82 7.52
CA GLU A 416 28.36 18.00 8.30
C GLU A 416 27.47 18.19 9.53
N ALA A 417 26.18 17.84 9.42
CA ALA A 417 25.24 17.85 10.55
C ALA A 417 25.47 16.71 11.56
N GLY A 418 26.31 15.70 11.24
CA GLY A 418 26.66 14.59 12.12
C GLY A 418 26.12 13.22 11.72
N ALA A 419 25.55 13.06 10.52
CA ALA A 419 25.12 11.74 10.03
C ALA A 419 26.31 10.88 9.57
N THR A 420 26.35 9.63 10.02
CA THR A 420 27.36 8.64 9.62
C THR A 420 26.87 7.85 8.42
N ALA A 421 27.64 7.86 7.33
CA ALA A 421 27.31 7.07 6.14
C ALA A 421 27.58 5.57 6.36
N VAL A 422 26.62 4.73 5.98
CA VAL A 422 26.70 3.27 6.14
C VAL A 422 26.30 2.54 4.86
N GLY A 423 27.03 1.47 4.55
CA GLY A 423 26.75 0.54 3.47
C GLY A 423 25.94 -0.67 3.95
N LEU A 424 25.00 -1.12 3.11
CA LEU A 424 24.07 -2.24 3.39
C LEU A 424 24.41 -3.51 2.60
N GLY A 425 25.68 -3.67 2.25
CA GLY A 425 26.19 -4.80 1.46
C GLY A 425 26.59 -4.41 0.03
N PRO A 426 27.01 -5.39 -0.78
CA PRO A 426 27.62 -5.15 -2.09
C PRO A 426 26.61 -4.91 -3.24
N HIS A 427 25.31 -5.06 -2.97
CA HIS A 427 24.28 -4.97 -4.00
C HIS A 427 23.48 -3.69 -3.87
N ARG A 428 23.03 -3.15 -5.01
CA ARG A 428 22.11 -2.01 -5.04
C ARG A 428 20.74 -2.47 -4.55
N LEU A 429 20.33 -1.95 -3.39
CA LEU A 429 19.02 -2.19 -2.80
C LEU A 429 18.02 -1.13 -3.27
N ARG A 430 16.75 -1.52 -3.41
CA ARG A 430 15.65 -0.55 -3.58
C ARG A 430 15.41 0.22 -2.28
N VAL A 431 14.73 1.37 -2.35
CA VAL A 431 14.44 2.23 -1.19
C VAL A 431 13.76 1.45 -0.06
N GLU A 432 12.71 0.70 -0.39
CA GLU A 432 11.99 -0.14 0.56
C GLU A 432 12.89 -1.25 1.14
N THR A 433 13.70 -1.90 0.31
CA THR A 433 14.59 -2.98 0.76
C THR A 433 15.69 -2.45 1.66
N ALA A 434 16.31 -1.32 1.32
CA ALA A 434 17.34 -0.65 2.12
C ALA A 434 16.80 -0.23 3.49
N THR A 435 15.59 0.33 3.51
CA THR A 435 14.89 0.73 4.73
C THR A 435 14.72 -0.46 5.68
N ILE A 436 14.17 -1.57 5.18
CA ILE A 436 13.90 -2.76 5.99
C ILE A 436 15.20 -3.46 6.41
N ALA A 437 16.20 -3.54 5.55
CA ALA A 437 17.49 -4.13 5.86
C ALA A 437 18.21 -3.38 7.01
N LEU A 438 18.29 -2.04 6.91
CA LEU A 438 18.90 -1.23 7.96
C LEU A 438 18.07 -1.30 9.25
N LEU A 439 16.74 -1.24 9.15
CA LEU A 439 15.85 -1.26 10.31
C LEU A 439 15.96 -2.58 11.08
N ALA A 440 15.87 -3.71 10.39
CA ALA A 440 16.02 -5.02 11.00
C ALA A 440 17.39 -5.15 11.68
N THR A 441 18.46 -4.66 11.04
CA THR A 441 19.81 -4.65 11.61
C THR A 441 19.85 -3.85 12.92
N LEU A 442 19.30 -2.64 12.94
CA LEU A 442 19.30 -1.78 14.12
C LEU A 442 18.42 -2.29 15.25
N MET A 443 17.27 -2.90 14.91
CA MET A 443 16.40 -3.55 15.89
C MET A 443 17.08 -4.73 16.55
N LEU A 444 17.69 -5.64 15.77
CA LEU A 444 18.42 -6.78 16.31
C LEU A 444 19.65 -6.35 17.12
N TRP A 445 20.37 -5.32 16.64
CA TRP A 445 21.48 -4.74 17.38
C TRP A 445 21.02 -4.15 18.72
N SER A 446 19.99 -3.31 18.72
CA SER A 446 19.41 -2.73 19.94
C SER A 446 18.89 -3.78 20.92
N ASP A 447 18.31 -4.87 20.42
CA ASP A 447 17.78 -5.96 21.25
C ASP A 447 18.91 -6.79 21.88
N SER A 448 20.00 -7.03 21.14
CA SER A 448 21.19 -7.72 21.67
C SER A 448 21.90 -6.96 22.80
N GLU A 449 21.68 -5.66 22.88
CA GLU A 449 22.27 -4.79 23.90
C GLU A 449 21.36 -4.59 25.13
N ARG A 450 20.16 -5.18 25.15
CA ARG A 450 19.32 -5.18 26.35
C ARG A 450 20.00 -6.03 27.42
N PRO A 451 20.21 -5.50 28.65
CA PRO A 451 20.66 -6.34 29.74
C PRO A 451 19.63 -7.46 29.94
N SER A 452 20.10 -8.70 29.99
CA SER A 452 19.28 -9.81 30.49
C SER A 452 18.84 -9.44 31.90
N GLU A 453 17.57 -9.11 32.09
CA GLU A 453 17.02 -8.98 33.44
C GLU A 453 17.24 -10.33 34.16
N PRO A 454 17.80 -10.33 35.38
CA PRO A 454 18.09 -11.55 36.13
C PRO A 454 16.85 -12.33 36.58
#